data_AF-A0A368NKT0-F1
#
_entry.id   AF-A0A368NKT0-F1
#
_cell.length_a   1.000
_cell.length_b   1.000
_cell.length_c   1.000
_cell.angle_alpha   90.00
_cell.angle_beta   90.00
_cell.angle_gamma   90.00
#
_symmetry.space_group_name_H-M   'P 1'
#
loop_
_entity.id
_entity.type
_entity.pdbx_description
1 polymer ?
#
loop_
_entity_poly.entity_id
_entity_poly.type
_entity_poly.pdbx_seq_one_letter_code
_entity_poly.pdbx_strand_id
1 'polypeptide(L)'
;MINIHQAEYAEPEIEDYRGQPLINALPLLNSPQDTAKALNRYPKVRESEKNLPGYIRRHAMMRILDEFLYPTKAHLQLEQMISGMIRRGYLGRNIASNEYQRNLSDVDNVDFSVASRNAGSAALASSIIGCSGTGKTTAVQAVLDTYCHQAIYHPDYQHSQLVWLKIDSPHDGSAKSLCIHFFRAVDDVIGSDYEALYVKAKSSAESMLGDIARVCALHSIGILVIDELQHLNAARSGGASKLLNFFVTLTNVIKVPVLFIGTPKAVDLFSPTLRSARRAAQFGSLNWNRFDHLSNNANESEWDCFIKRMWKLQWFKATTPLTQSMKDLFWELTQGIAHVAVSLFYLCQARAVVAGKELITIKLVKDVFNEELSIIHPMIKALQSGRQEEIVKYADLDLPADAIRILGQPDDTILSEPVNTDESSHDKRTELTEMLIRMGLGKDVAPLAAQQALIEKPEEDLFGLVAHIKSLEDEPEQPSKTSTPTAKKLTPTYVDNDLRLLRSDEPMSTYRTLKNEGNILDITPYL
;
A
#
# COMPACT_ATOMS: atom_id res chain seq x y z
N MET A 1 -9.56 12.86 13.67
CA MET A 1 -10.35 14.10 13.64
C MET A 1 -10.70 14.35 12.19
N ILE A 2 -11.99 14.43 11.88
CA ILE A 2 -12.48 14.83 10.55
C ILE A 2 -12.03 16.28 10.34
N ASN A 3 -11.22 16.52 9.31
CA ASN A 3 -10.57 17.82 9.09
C ASN A 3 -11.20 18.53 7.88
N ILE A 4 -12.48 18.91 8.04
CA ILE A 4 -13.22 19.67 7.03
C ILE A 4 -13.04 21.16 7.33
N HIS A 5 -12.44 21.89 6.39
CA HIS A 5 -12.20 23.34 6.54
C HIS A 5 -13.36 24.15 5.99
N GLN A 6 -13.64 25.35 6.53
CA GLN A 6 -14.64 26.23 5.93
C GLN A 6 -14.08 26.90 4.66
N ALA A 7 -14.94 27.09 3.66
CA ALA A 7 -14.55 27.68 2.39
C ALA A 7 -14.14 29.15 2.55
N GLU A 8 -12.95 29.49 2.05
CA GLU A 8 -12.51 30.87 1.86
C GLU A 8 -12.41 31.11 0.35
N TYR A 9 -13.16 32.08 -0.16
CA TYR A 9 -13.22 32.33 -1.60
C TYR A 9 -12.22 33.40 -2.01
N ALA A 10 -11.23 33.01 -2.81
CA ALA A 10 -10.30 33.93 -3.45
C ALA A 10 -10.88 34.51 -4.75
N GLU A 11 -10.45 35.72 -5.11
CA GLU A 11 -10.72 36.27 -6.43
C GLU A 11 -9.90 35.50 -7.49
N PRO A 12 -10.53 34.95 -8.54
CA PRO A 12 -9.83 34.16 -9.52
C PRO A 12 -9.06 35.04 -10.51
N GLU A 13 -7.89 34.54 -10.93
CA GLU A 13 -7.04 35.19 -11.94
C GLU A 13 -7.63 35.08 -13.36
N ILE A 14 -8.51 34.09 -13.59
CA ILE A 14 -9.13 33.80 -14.89
C ILE A 14 -10.61 34.15 -14.83
N GLU A 15 -11.10 34.86 -15.85
CA GLU A 15 -12.49 35.30 -15.93
C GLU A 15 -13.49 34.14 -15.93
N ASP A 16 -13.19 33.04 -16.63
CA ASP A 16 -14.00 31.81 -16.67
C ASP A 16 -14.21 31.17 -15.28
N TYR A 17 -13.37 31.49 -14.29
CA TYR A 17 -13.49 30.95 -12.93
C TYR A 17 -14.33 31.86 -12.02
N ARG A 18 -14.72 33.05 -12.48
CA ARG A 18 -15.60 33.92 -11.69
C ARG A 18 -16.96 33.27 -11.46
N GLY A 19 -17.44 33.34 -10.21
CA GLY A 19 -18.71 32.71 -9.83
C GLY A 19 -18.69 31.19 -9.80
N GLN A 20 -17.51 30.57 -9.67
CA GLN A 20 -17.34 29.13 -9.49
C GLN A 20 -16.88 28.82 -8.05
N PRO A 21 -17.79 28.58 -7.09
CA PRO A 21 -17.44 28.45 -5.67
C PRO A 21 -16.42 27.34 -5.39
N LEU A 22 -16.55 26.20 -6.08
CA LEU A 22 -15.62 25.06 -5.95
C LEU A 22 -14.19 25.37 -6.41
N ILE A 23 -14.02 26.31 -7.36
CA ILE A 23 -12.70 26.72 -7.85
C ILE A 23 -12.15 27.84 -6.97
N ASN A 24 -12.99 28.80 -6.61
CA ASN A 24 -12.59 29.96 -5.83
C ASN A 24 -12.19 29.60 -4.40
N ALA A 25 -12.64 28.45 -3.88
CA ALA A 25 -12.20 27.92 -2.59
C ALA A 25 -10.85 27.18 -2.63
N LEU A 26 -10.25 26.99 -3.82
CA LEU A 26 -8.93 26.39 -3.95
C LEU A 26 -7.82 27.46 -3.81
N PRO A 27 -6.58 27.04 -3.51
CA PRO A 27 -5.42 27.92 -3.65
C PRO A 27 -5.33 28.54 -5.06
N LEU A 28 -4.74 29.73 -5.15
CA LEU A 28 -4.46 30.38 -6.43
C LEU A 28 -3.51 29.54 -7.31
N LEU A 29 -3.42 29.87 -8.60
CA LEU A 29 -2.53 29.13 -9.50
C LEU A 29 -1.08 29.38 -9.07
N ASN A 30 -0.32 28.30 -8.89
CA ASN A 30 1.08 28.42 -8.55
C ASN A 30 1.91 28.80 -9.78
N SER A 31 2.87 29.70 -9.60
CA SER A 31 3.93 29.87 -10.57
C SER A 31 4.88 28.66 -10.54
N PRO A 32 5.60 28.34 -11.62
CA PRO A 32 6.59 27.25 -11.59
C PRO A 32 7.63 27.37 -10.47
N GLN A 33 7.95 28.60 -10.07
CA GLN A 33 8.89 28.87 -8.98
C GLN A 33 8.28 28.56 -7.62
N ASP A 34 7.01 28.88 -7.43
CA ASP A 34 6.31 28.62 -6.16
C ASP A 34 5.96 27.14 -6.02
N THR A 35 5.60 26.47 -7.12
CA THR A 35 5.49 24.99 -7.16
C THR A 35 6.82 24.36 -6.77
N ALA A 36 7.95 24.81 -7.32
CA ALA A 36 9.26 24.29 -6.92
C ALA A 36 9.56 24.52 -5.44
N LYS A 37 9.20 25.68 -4.87
CA LYS A 37 9.38 25.94 -3.43
C LYS A 37 8.49 25.06 -2.56
N ALA A 38 7.22 24.89 -2.93
CA ALA A 38 6.23 24.11 -2.20
C ALA A 38 6.57 22.61 -2.19
N LEU A 39 7.04 22.08 -3.32
CA LEU A 39 7.44 20.68 -3.44
C LEU A 39 8.84 20.40 -2.88
N ASN A 40 9.69 21.42 -2.76
CA ASN A 40 11.04 21.22 -2.28
C ASN A 40 11.05 20.91 -0.78
N ARG A 41 11.21 19.63 -0.45
CA ARG A 41 11.41 19.15 0.93
C ARG A 41 12.89 18.86 1.13
N TYR A 42 13.47 19.45 2.15
CA TYR A 42 14.90 19.33 2.43
C TYR A 42 15.14 19.18 3.93
N PRO A 43 15.56 18.00 4.40
CA PRO A 43 15.73 17.75 5.83
C PRO A 43 16.83 18.64 6.40
N LYS A 44 16.61 19.12 7.63
CA LYS A 44 17.63 19.86 8.36
C LYS A 44 18.55 18.90 9.10
N VAL A 45 19.82 18.88 8.72
CA VAL A 45 20.88 18.22 9.49
C VAL A 45 21.26 19.15 10.64
N ARG A 46 20.98 18.76 11.89
CA ARG A 46 21.32 19.59 13.06
C ARG A 46 22.75 19.27 13.52
N GLU A 47 23.53 20.30 13.86
CA GLU A 47 24.89 20.10 14.39
C GLU A 47 24.91 19.26 15.68
N SER A 48 23.88 19.39 16.52
CA SER A 48 23.71 18.57 17.73
C SER A 48 23.61 17.07 17.41
N GLU A 49 23.04 16.71 16.26
CA GLU A 49 22.82 15.31 15.86
C GLU A 49 24.11 14.64 15.40
N LYS A 50 25.03 15.41 14.81
CA LYS A 50 26.36 14.92 14.38
C LYS A 50 27.21 14.43 15.56
N ASN A 51 26.91 14.89 16.77
CA ASN A 51 27.61 14.48 17.99
C ASN A 51 26.92 13.33 18.73
N LEU A 52 25.75 12.88 18.29
CA LEU A 52 25.04 11.78 18.92
C LEU A 52 25.76 10.43 18.69
N PRO A 53 25.57 9.45 19.60
CA PRO A 53 25.98 8.07 19.40
C PRO A 53 25.44 7.49 18.09
N GLY A 54 26.19 6.58 17.47
CA GLY A 54 25.89 6.10 16.12
C GLY A 54 24.51 5.46 15.96
N TYR A 55 24.06 4.69 16.95
CA TYR A 55 22.73 4.07 16.93
C TYR A 55 21.59 5.10 16.94
N ILE A 56 21.72 6.21 17.69
CA ILE A 56 20.73 7.30 17.70
C ILE A 56 20.82 8.11 16.39
N ARG A 57 22.04 8.40 15.94
CA ARG A 57 22.26 9.21 14.73
C ARG A 57 21.68 8.54 13.50
N ARG A 58 21.68 7.21 13.44
CA ARG A 58 21.02 6.46 12.39
C ARG A 58 19.53 6.80 12.27
N HIS A 59 18.80 6.87 13.38
CA HIS A 59 17.40 7.30 13.36
C HIS A 59 17.25 8.75 12.87
N ALA A 60 18.19 9.63 13.21
CA ALA A 60 18.21 10.99 12.67
C ALA A 60 18.41 11.02 11.14
N MET A 61 19.27 10.16 10.61
CA MET A 61 19.53 10.06 9.16
C MET A 61 18.33 9.57 8.36
N MET A 62 17.43 8.77 8.96
CA MET A 62 16.24 8.25 8.27
C MET A 62 15.35 9.36 7.69
N ARG A 63 15.41 10.58 8.25
CA ARG A 63 14.75 11.77 7.69
C ARG A 63 15.07 12.00 6.21
N ILE A 64 16.22 11.57 5.72
CA ILE A 64 16.54 11.70 4.29
C ILE A 64 15.63 10.85 3.40
N LEU A 65 15.12 9.72 3.89
CA LEU A 65 14.24 8.85 3.14
C LEU A 65 12.82 9.45 3.03
N ASP A 66 12.38 10.18 4.06
CA ASP A 66 11.02 10.68 4.17
C ASP A 66 10.87 12.16 3.73
N GLU A 67 11.88 13.00 4.01
CA GLU A 67 11.80 14.46 3.83
C GLU A 67 12.61 14.99 2.65
N PHE A 68 13.41 14.17 1.95
CA PHE A 68 14.18 14.64 0.80
C PHE A 68 13.37 14.50 -0.51
N LEU A 69 12.86 15.61 -1.02
CA LEU A 69 12.19 15.67 -2.32
C LEU A 69 12.81 16.78 -3.17
N TYR A 70 13.40 16.39 -4.30
CA TYR A 70 14.00 17.31 -5.26
C TYR A 70 13.03 17.59 -6.41
N PRO A 71 12.51 18.83 -6.54
CA PRO A 71 11.60 19.16 -7.64
C PRO A 71 12.33 19.11 -8.98
N THR A 72 11.73 18.38 -9.92
CA THR A 72 12.19 18.25 -11.31
C THR A 72 11.20 18.91 -12.26
N LYS A 73 11.55 19.02 -13.55
CA LYS A 73 10.58 19.48 -14.57
C LYS A 73 9.32 18.62 -14.61
N ALA A 74 9.46 17.31 -14.38
CA ALA A 74 8.31 16.39 -14.33
C ALA A 74 7.35 16.73 -13.18
N HIS A 75 7.86 17.17 -12.03
CA HIS A 75 7.02 17.60 -10.90
C HIS A 75 6.20 18.85 -11.24
N LEU A 76 6.81 19.81 -11.96
CA LEU A 76 6.10 21.02 -12.41
C LEU A 76 4.99 20.69 -13.40
N GLN A 77 5.27 19.79 -14.36
CA GLN A 77 4.27 19.32 -15.32
C GLN A 77 3.13 18.57 -14.62
N LEU A 78 3.44 17.78 -13.60
CA LEU A 78 2.46 17.07 -12.79
C LEU A 78 1.53 18.02 -12.04
N GLU A 79 2.08 19.06 -11.41
CA GLU A 79 1.27 20.05 -10.71
C GLU A 79 0.33 20.78 -11.67
N GLN A 80 0.82 21.22 -12.83
CA GLN A 80 0.00 21.85 -13.86
C GLN A 80 -1.11 20.90 -14.38
N MET A 81 -0.79 19.61 -14.54
CA MET A 81 -1.75 18.59 -14.93
C MET A 81 -2.86 18.43 -13.89
N ILE A 82 -2.51 18.21 -12.61
CA ILE A 82 -3.49 18.05 -11.53
C ILE A 82 -4.32 19.32 -11.35
N SER A 83 -3.67 20.49 -11.34
CA SER A 83 -4.31 21.80 -11.24
C SER A 83 -5.33 22.04 -12.34
N GLY A 84 -4.95 21.74 -13.59
CA GLY A 84 -5.83 21.83 -14.75
C GLY A 84 -6.99 20.84 -14.69
N MET A 85 -6.74 19.59 -14.30
CA MET A 85 -7.77 18.55 -14.17
C MET A 85 -8.84 18.92 -13.14
N ILE A 86 -8.44 19.33 -11.93
CA ILE A 86 -9.37 19.72 -10.86
C ILE A 86 -10.24 20.89 -11.34
N ARG A 87 -9.63 21.98 -11.81
CA ARG A 87 -10.36 23.20 -12.20
C ARG A 87 -11.26 22.98 -13.42
N ARG A 88 -10.78 22.27 -14.45
CA ARG A 88 -11.64 21.87 -15.60
C ARG A 88 -12.78 20.96 -15.17
N GLY A 89 -12.53 20.04 -14.26
CA GLY A 89 -13.56 19.16 -13.70
C GLY A 89 -14.65 19.92 -12.94
N TYR A 90 -14.30 21.04 -12.30
CA TYR A 90 -15.27 21.88 -11.58
C TYR A 90 -16.07 22.84 -12.45
N LEU A 91 -15.54 23.28 -13.59
CA LEU A 91 -16.30 24.15 -14.50
C LEU A 91 -17.65 23.56 -14.91
N GLY A 92 -17.72 22.23 -15.10
CA GLY A 92 -18.96 21.51 -15.41
C GLY A 92 -19.82 21.15 -14.20
N ARG A 93 -19.44 21.56 -12.99
CA ARG A 93 -20.05 21.18 -11.70
C ARG A 93 -20.22 22.39 -10.78
N ASN A 94 -20.76 23.49 -11.30
CA ASN A 94 -20.95 24.71 -10.51
C ASN A 94 -22.08 24.56 -9.48
N ILE A 95 -21.75 24.49 -8.18
CA ILE A 95 -22.74 24.38 -7.09
C ILE A 95 -23.67 25.60 -6.96
N ALA A 96 -23.29 26.75 -7.53
CA ALA A 96 -24.16 27.93 -7.57
C ALA A 96 -25.19 27.87 -8.72
N SER A 97 -25.05 26.91 -9.66
CA SER A 97 -25.95 26.76 -10.79
C SER A 97 -27.13 25.83 -10.46
N ASN A 98 -28.33 26.21 -10.87
CA ASN A 98 -29.52 25.36 -10.80
C ASN A 98 -29.35 24.07 -11.62
N GLU A 99 -28.50 24.07 -12.65
CA GLU A 99 -28.22 22.89 -13.47
C GLU A 99 -27.51 21.79 -12.67
N TYR A 100 -26.66 22.17 -11.72
CA TYR A 100 -25.97 21.20 -10.86
C TYR A 100 -26.96 20.44 -9.96
N GLN A 101 -27.94 21.13 -9.39
CA GLN A 101 -28.99 20.49 -8.57
C GLN A 101 -29.85 19.52 -9.39
N ARG A 102 -30.17 19.88 -10.65
CA ARG A 102 -30.88 18.99 -11.58
C ARG A 102 -30.06 17.76 -11.91
N ASN A 103 -28.80 17.93 -12.27
CA ASN A 103 -27.88 16.83 -12.56
C ASN A 103 -27.73 15.90 -11.35
N LEU A 104 -27.65 16.44 -10.13
CA LEU A 104 -27.59 15.63 -8.91
C LEU A 104 -28.85 14.77 -8.71
N SER A 105 -30.03 15.31 -9.04
CA SER A 105 -31.30 14.60 -9.01
C SER A 105 -31.39 13.52 -10.09
N ASP A 106 -30.84 13.81 -11.27
CA ASP A 106 -30.87 12.91 -12.41
C ASP A 106 -29.92 11.72 -12.23
N VAL A 107 -28.82 11.86 -11.49
CA VAL A 107 -27.88 10.76 -11.15
C VAL A 107 -28.61 9.56 -10.52
N ASP A 108 -29.69 9.80 -9.77
CA ASP A 108 -30.52 8.73 -9.19
C ASP A 108 -31.31 7.91 -10.23
N ASN A 109 -31.50 8.46 -11.43
CA ASN A 109 -32.27 7.88 -12.53
C ASN A 109 -31.41 7.47 -13.74
N VAL A 110 -30.09 7.63 -13.70
CA VAL A 110 -29.20 7.32 -14.84
C VAL A 110 -29.10 5.81 -15.05
N ASP A 111 -29.53 5.34 -16.24
CA ASP A 111 -29.17 4.01 -16.74
C ASP A 111 -27.71 4.00 -17.21
N PHE A 112 -26.82 3.52 -16.33
CA PHE A 112 -25.38 3.40 -16.55
C PHE A 112 -25.04 2.58 -17.81
N SER A 113 -25.93 1.68 -18.26
CA SER A 113 -25.71 0.87 -19.48
C SER A 113 -25.84 1.68 -20.77
N VAL A 114 -26.59 2.78 -20.75
CA VAL A 114 -26.78 3.70 -21.89
C VAL A 114 -25.69 4.77 -21.89
N ALA A 115 -25.32 5.26 -20.71
CA ALA A 115 -24.25 6.26 -20.56
C ALA A 115 -22.87 5.72 -20.97
N SER A 116 -22.59 4.43 -20.75
CA SER A 116 -21.37 3.77 -21.26
C SER A 116 -21.34 3.62 -22.80
N ARG A 117 -22.49 3.62 -23.49
CA ARG A 117 -22.59 3.48 -24.95
C ARG A 117 -22.33 4.79 -25.71
N ASN A 118 -22.56 5.94 -25.07
CA ASN A 118 -22.38 7.28 -25.63
C ASN A 118 -21.04 7.95 -25.21
N ALA A 119 -20.08 7.17 -24.73
CA ALA A 119 -18.79 7.66 -24.23
C ALA A 119 -17.90 8.23 -25.34
N GLY A 120 -18.16 9.49 -25.71
CA GLY A 120 -17.41 10.26 -26.68
C GLY A 120 -17.04 11.65 -26.16
N SER A 121 -15.73 11.91 -26.10
CA SER A 121 -15.09 13.24 -26.20
C SER A 121 -14.98 14.16 -24.96
N ALA A 122 -15.50 13.82 -23.77
CA ALA A 122 -15.46 14.72 -22.59
C ALA A 122 -14.73 14.18 -21.33
N ALA A 123 -14.20 12.95 -21.37
CA ALA A 123 -13.52 12.36 -20.20
C ALA A 123 -12.19 13.04 -19.86
N LEU A 124 -12.07 13.59 -18.65
CA LEU A 124 -10.82 14.13 -18.10
C LEU A 124 -10.00 13.02 -17.43
N ALA A 125 -9.32 12.18 -18.22
CA ALA A 125 -8.49 11.10 -17.70
C ALA A 125 -7.02 11.26 -18.11
N SER A 126 -6.11 11.14 -17.17
CA SER A 126 -4.66 11.20 -17.42
C SER A 126 -3.92 10.08 -16.70
N SER A 127 -2.68 9.82 -17.11
CA SER A 127 -1.87 8.75 -16.53
C SER A 127 -0.42 9.16 -16.32
N ILE A 128 0.15 8.76 -15.19
CA ILE A 128 1.58 8.85 -14.88
C ILE A 128 2.17 7.46 -15.00
N ILE A 129 3.14 7.34 -15.90
CA ILE A 129 3.72 6.05 -16.26
C ILE A 129 5.19 6.07 -15.91
N GLY A 130 5.66 5.11 -15.12
CA GLY A 130 7.08 4.99 -14.83
C GLY A 130 7.40 3.72 -14.05
N CYS A 131 8.68 3.31 -14.07
CA CYS A 131 9.16 2.15 -13.32
C CYS A 131 8.87 2.31 -11.82
N SER A 132 8.75 1.20 -11.09
CA SER A 132 8.63 1.27 -9.63
C SER A 132 9.86 1.96 -9.01
N GLY A 133 9.67 2.60 -7.85
CA GLY A 133 10.74 3.30 -7.12
C GLY A 133 11.23 4.61 -7.74
N THR A 134 10.59 5.13 -8.79
CA THR A 134 10.94 6.43 -9.40
C THR A 134 10.34 7.65 -8.68
N GLY A 135 9.56 7.43 -7.61
CA GLY A 135 8.97 8.49 -6.79
C GLY A 135 7.61 9.04 -7.29
N LYS A 136 6.89 8.31 -8.16
CA LYS A 136 5.58 8.72 -8.71
C LYS A 136 4.56 9.04 -7.60
N THR A 137 4.32 8.06 -6.73
CA THR A 137 3.41 8.13 -5.58
C THR A 137 3.76 9.29 -4.66
N THR A 138 5.05 9.46 -4.35
CA THR A 138 5.56 10.56 -3.51
C THR A 138 5.36 11.92 -4.18
N ALA A 139 5.61 12.03 -5.48
CA ALA A 139 5.44 13.26 -6.22
C ALA A 139 3.97 13.68 -6.32
N VAL A 140 3.06 12.72 -6.58
CA VAL A 140 1.62 12.99 -6.60
C VAL A 140 1.13 13.40 -5.22
N GLN A 141 1.53 12.67 -4.17
CA GLN A 141 1.17 13.05 -2.81
C GLN A 141 1.66 14.46 -2.48
N ALA A 142 2.91 14.78 -2.81
CA ALA A 142 3.47 16.10 -2.54
C ALA A 142 2.72 17.23 -3.26
N VAL A 143 2.22 16.98 -4.49
CA VAL A 143 1.36 17.94 -5.19
C VAL A 143 -0.01 18.03 -4.56
N LEU A 144 -0.65 16.92 -4.20
CA LEU A 144 -1.95 16.92 -3.52
C LEU A 144 -1.89 17.64 -2.16
N ASP A 145 -0.78 17.48 -1.42
CA ASP A 145 -0.52 18.15 -0.14
C ASP A 145 -0.44 19.69 -0.29
N THR A 146 -0.18 20.22 -1.50
CA THR A 146 -0.24 21.69 -1.74
C THR A 146 -1.67 22.24 -1.67
N TYR A 147 -2.67 21.39 -1.88
CA TYR A 147 -4.06 21.69 -1.57
C TYR A 147 -4.28 21.40 -0.08
N CYS A 148 -3.99 22.41 0.75
CA CYS A 148 -3.94 22.31 2.23
C CYS A 148 -5.16 21.61 2.86
N HIS A 149 -6.30 21.61 2.18
CA HIS A 149 -7.53 20.95 2.60
C HIS A 149 -8.02 19.97 1.51
N GLN A 150 -7.67 18.69 1.64
CA GLN A 150 -8.69 17.72 2.07
C GLN A 150 -10.10 17.86 1.48
N ALA A 151 -10.99 18.20 2.40
CA ALA A 151 -12.38 18.54 2.19
C ALA A 151 -12.64 19.98 2.67
N ILE A 152 -13.53 20.67 1.95
CA ILE A 152 -13.90 22.05 2.17
C ILE A 152 -15.42 22.11 2.30
N TYR A 153 -15.94 22.76 3.34
CA TYR A 153 -17.37 22.99 3.53
C TYR A 153 -17.74 24.39 3.10
N HIS A 154 -18.74 24.50 2.24
CA HIS A 154 -19.30 25.75 1.74
C HIS A 154 -20.59 26.08 2.51
N PRO A 155 -20.56 26.99 3.51
CA PRO A 155 -21.71 27.22 4.38
C PRO A 155 -22.93 27.77 3.63
N ASP A 156 -22.69 28.67 2.68
CA ASP A 156 -23.76 29.33 1.89
C ASP A 156 -24.51 28.35 0.98
N TYR A 157 -23.87 27.24 0.61
CA TYR A 157 -24.43 26.21 -0.26
C TYR A 157 -24.75 24.91 0.49
N GLN A 158 -24.42 24.85 1.79
CA GLN A 158 -24.48 23.64 2.62
C GLN A 158 -23.82 22.42 1.96
N HIS A 159 -22.73 22.66 1.24
CA HIS A 159 -22.10 21.68 0.36
C HIS A 159 -20.72 21.29 0.87
N SER A 160 -20.43 19.99 0.94
CA SER A 160 -19.09 19.48 1.24
C SER A 160 -18.37 19.16 -0.07
N GLN A 161 -17.28 19.86 -0.34
CA GLN A 161 -16.39 19.63 -1.47
C GLN A 161 -15.24 18.72 -1.02
N LEU A 162 -14.96 17.67 -1.79
CA LEU A 162 -13.75 16.87 -1.64
C LEU A 162 -12.75 17.22 -2.74
N VAL A 163 -11.65 17.88 -2.41
CA VAL A 163 -10.73 18.43 -3.44
C VAL A 163 -10.02 17.31 -4.20
N TRP A 164 -9.55 16.30 -3.49
CA TRP A 164 -8.90 15.14 -4.07
C TRP A 164 -9.17 13.89 -3.22
N LEU A 165 -9.23 12.75 -3.90
CA LEU A 165 -9.28 11.44 -3.26
C LEU A 165 -8.20 10.57 -3.91
N LYS A 166 -7.32 9.99 -3.09
CA LYS A 166 -6.31 9.04 -3.55
C LYS A 166 -6.63 7.67 -2.97
N ILE A 167 -6.63 6.66 -3.83
CA ILE A 167 -6.82 5.26 -3.46
C ILE A 167 -5.75 4.40 -4.10
N ASP A 168 -5.30 3.39 -3.37
CA ASP A 168 -4.37 2.38 -3.89
C ASP A 168 -5.17 1.19 -4.42
N SER A 169 -4.73 0.66 -5.56
CA SER A 169 -5.31 -0.54 -6.15
C SER A 169 -5.18 -1.73 -5.18
N PRO A 170 -6.26 -2.50 -4.94
CA PRO A 170 -6.22 -3.62 -4.01
C PRO A 170 -5.31 -4.75 -4.51
N HIS A 171 -4.59 -5.41 -3.60
CA HIS A 171 -3.68 -6.52 -3.93
C HIS A 171 -4.39 -7.76 -4.46
N ASP A 172 -5.68 -7.93 -4.17
CA ASP A 172 -6.49 -9.02 -4.73
C ASP A 172 -6.81 -8.81 -6.22
N GLY A 173 -6.60 -7.59 -6.73
CA GLY A 173 -6.81 -7.16 -8.10
C GLY A 173 -8.28 -7.06 -8.51
N SER A 174 -9.21 -6.99 -7.54
CA SER A 174 -10.65 -7.00 -7.75
C SER A 174 -11.24 -5.59 -7.87
N ALA A 175 -12.03 -5.35 -8.93
CA ALA A 175 -12.82 -4.11 -9.07
C ALA A 175 -13.78 -3.87 -7.90
N LYS A 176 -14.31 -4.94 -7.26
CA LYS A 176 -15.16 -4.83 -6.07
C LYS A 176 -14.38 -4.20 -4.91
N SER A 177 -13.17 -4.70 -4.68
CA SER A 177 -12.31 -4.23 -3.58
C SER A 177 -11.85 -2.79 -3.82
N LEU A 178 -11.64 -2.38 -5.08
CA LEU A 178 -11.39 -0.99 -5.44
C LEU A 178 -12.56 -0.06 -5.07
N CYS A 179 -13.81 -0.50 -5.27
CA CYS A 179 -14.99 0.26 -4.84
C CYS A 179 -15.06 0.38 -3.32
N ILE A 180 -14.72 -0.68 -2.60
CA ILE A 180 -14.69 -0.68 -1.13
C ILE A 180 -13.64 0.32 -0.64
N HIS A 181 -12.44 0.31 -1.23
CA HIS A 181 -11.39 1.28 -0.92
C HIS A 181 -11.83 2.71 -1.20
N PHE A 182 -12.59 2.95 -2.27
CA PHE A 182 -13.17 4.26 -2.55
C PHE A 182 -14.10 4.73 -1.43
N PHE A 183 -15.08 3.91 -1.01
CA PHE A 183 -16.02 4.32 0.03
C PHE A 183 -15.31 4.56 1.36
N ARG A 184 -14.40 3.65 1.74
CA ARG A 184 -13.54 3.82 2.93
C ARG A 184 -12.79 5.13 2.91
N ALA A 185 -12.13 5.44 1.80
CA ALA A 185 -11.32 6.65 1.69
C ALA A 185 -12.19 7.92 1.74
N VAL A 186 -13.45 7.88 1.29
CA VAL A 186 -14.39 9.00 1.49
C VAL A 186 -14.82 9.11 2.96
N ASP A 187 -15.16 7.97 3.57
CA ASP A 187 -15.59 7.89 4.97
C ASP A 187 -14.49 8.40 5.92
N ASP A 188 -13.23 8.06 5.66
CA ASP A 188 -12.09 8.53 6.44
C ASP A 188 -11.91 10.06 6.39
N VAL A 189 -12.25 10.69 5.26
CA VAL A 189 -12.05 12.13 5.06
C VAL A 189 -13.22 12.94 5.61
N ILE A 190 -14.46 12.52 5.33
CA ILE A 190 -15.68 13.30 5.62
C ILE A 190 -16.39 12.79 6.90
N GLY A 191 -16.06 11.60 7.37
CA GLY A 191 -16.71 10.96 8.53
C GLY A 191 -18.07 10.37 8.21
N SER A 192 -18.30 9.97 6.97
CA SER A 192 -19.52 9.26 6.53
C SER A 192 -19.44 7.76 6.82
N ASP A 193 -20.50 7.03 6.45
CA ASP A 193 -20.58 5.57 6.58
C ASP A 193 -21.07 4.95 5.25
N TYR A 194 -20.46 5.36 4.14
CA TYR A 194 -20.80 4.89 2.81
C TYR A 194 -20.39 3.44 2.57
N GLU A 195 -19.32 2.97 3.19
CA GLU A 195 -18.94 1.56 3.10
C GLU A 195 -20.07 0.69 3.62
N ALA A 196 -20.55 0.91 4.85
CA ALA A 196 -21.62 0.08 5.41
C ALA A 196 -22.95 0.24 4.64
N LEU A 197 -23.22 1.44 4.11
CA LEU A 197 -24.44 1.73 3.37
C LEU A 197 -24.52 0.98 2.03
N TYR A 198 -23.43 0.99 1.25
CA TYR A 198 -23.42 0.50 -0.13
C TYR A 198 -22.78 -0.87 -0.30
N VAL A 199 -21.86 -1.27 0.59
CA VAL A 199 -21.17 -2.56 0.52
C VAL A 199 -21.99 -3.64 1.22
N LYS A 200 -22.84 -4.30 0.45
CA LYS A 200 -23.62 -5.47 0.91
C LYS A 200 -22.96 -6.76 0.45
N ALA A 201 -23.25 -7.87 1.14
CA ALA A 201 -22.70 -9.19 0.80
C ALA A 201 -22.93 -9.58 -0.68
N LYS A 202 -24.07 -9.17 -1.26
CA LYS A 202 -24.44 -9.44 -2.66
C LYS A 202 -24.07 -8.33 -3.66
N SER A 203 -23.49 -7.22 -3.21
CA SER A 203 -23.14 -6.10 -4.12
C SER A 203 -22.06 -6.53 -5.12
N SER A 204 -22.31 -6.24 -6.40
CA SER A 204 -21.33 -6.36 -7.50
C SER A 204 -20.61 -5.03 -7.71
N ALA A 205 -19.43 -5.07 -8.35
CA ALA A 205 -18.71 -3.85 -8.72
C ALA A 205 -19.56 -2.92 -9.62
N GLU A 206 -20.36 -3.51 -10.52
CA GLU A 206 -21.27 -2.77 -11.41
C GLU A 206 -22.39 -2.06 -10.63
N SER A 207 -22.97 -2.69 -9.60
CA SER A 207 -23.96 -2.02 -8.75
C SER A 207 -23.37 -0.86 -7.95
N MET A 208 -22.16 -1.04 -7.42
CA MET A 208 -21.50 -0.02 -6.60
C MET A 208 -20.99 1.17 -7.43
N LEU A 209 -20.81 1.01 -8.76
CA LEU A 209 -20.45 2.13 -9.63
C LEU A 209 -21.49 3.25 -9.60
N GLY A 210 -22.78 2.90 -9.53
CA GLY A 210 -23.84 3.91 -9.43
C GLY A 210 -23.79 4.64 -8.10
N ASP A 211 -23.50 3.93 -7.03
CA ASP A 211 -23.33 4.52 -5.70
C ASP A 211 -22.06 5.40 -5.63
N ILE A 212 -20.95 4.99 -6.25
CA ILE A 212 -19.74 5.81 -6.40
C ILE A 212 -20.07 7.09 -7.18
N ALA A 213 -20.83 6.99 -8.28
CA ALA A 213 -21.26 8.14 -9.06
C ALA A 213 -22.06 9.14 -8.22
N ARG A 214 -22.98 8.64 -7.40
CA ARG A 214 -23.74 9.45 -6.45
C ARG A 214 -22.83 10.14 -5.44
N VAL A 215 -21.94 9.41 -4.78
CA VAL A 215 -21.01 9.98 -3.78
C VAL A 215 -20.09 11.04 -4.41
N CYS A 216 -19.57 10.78 -5.60
CA CYS A 216 -18.77 11.71 -6.37
C CYS A 216 -19.51 13.02 -6.70
N ALA A 217 -20.80 12.93 -7.06
CA ALA A 217 -21.65 14.07 -7.33
C ALA A 217 -21.98 14.84 -6.05
N LEU A 218 -22.41 14.13 -5.00
CA LEU A 218 -22.76 14.68 -3.68
C LEU A 218 -21.62 15.47 -3.03
N HIS A 219 -20.39 15.00 -3.17
CA HIS A 219 -19.23 15.67 -2.56
C HIS A 219 -18.39 16.46 -3.56
N SER A 220 -18.85 16.61 -4.80
CA SER A 220 -18.12 17.26 -5.89
C SER A 220 -16.62 16.90 -5.89
N ILE A 221 -16.30 15.61 -6.06
CA ILE A 221 -14.90 15.15 -5.96
C ILE A 221 -14.05 15.76 -7.08
N GLY A 222 -13.02 16.55 -6.73
CA GLY A 222 -12.22 17.29 -7.70
C GLY A 222 -11.36 16.43 -8.61
N ILE A 223 -10.65 15.46 -8.04
CA ILE A 223 -9.87 14.47 -8.78
C ILE A 223 -9.83 13.16 -8.01
N LEU A 224 -9.96 12.05 -8.73
CA LEU A 224 -9.69 10.71 -8.21
C LEU A 224 -8.32 10.23 -8.69
N VAL A 225 -7.43 9.94 -7.77
CA VAL A 225 -6.11 9.36 -8.04
C VAL A 225 -6.16 7.88 -7.71
N ILE A 226 -5.80 7.04 -8.67
CA ILE A 226 -5.71 5.59 -8.51
C ILE A 226 -4.24 5.19 -8.66
N ASP A 227 -3.63 4.79 -7.56
CA ASP A 227 -2.23 4.36 -7.51
C ASP A 227 -2.08 2.84 -7.66
N GLU A 228 -0.86 2.41 -7.99
CA GLU A 228 -0.46 1.02 -8.16
C GLU A 228 -1.36 0.21 -9.11
N LEU A 229 -1.72 0.81 -10.25
CA LEU A 229 -2.63 0.22 -11.24
C LEU A 229 -2.22 -1.19 -11.69
N GLN A 230 -0.93 -1.53 -11.61
CA GLN A 230 -0.43 -2.87 -11.94
C GLN A 230 -0.95 -3.99 -11.02
N HIS A 231 -1.45 -3.67 -9.82
CA HIS A 231 -2.06 -4.67 -8.94
C HIS A 231 -3.44 -5.12 -9.42
N LEU A 232 -4.09 -4.37 -10.33
CA LEU A 232 -5.35 -4.79 -10.93
C LEU A 232 -5.14 -5.99 -11.86
N ASN A 233 -5.88 -7.06 -11.57
CA ASN A 233 -5.83 -8.27 -12.37
C ASN A 233 -7.10 -8.41 -13.21
N ALA A 234 -6.95 -8.26 -14.52
CA ALA A 234 -8.03 -8.43 -15.50
C ALA A 234 -8.77 -9.77 -15.37
N ALA A 235 -8.07 -10.86 -15.01
CA ALA A 235 -8.69 -12.19 -14.88
C ALA A 235 -9.60 -12.29 -13.65
N ARG A 236 -9.23 -11.64 -12.55
CA ARG A 236 -10.00 -11.66 -11.29
C ARG A 236 -11.13 -10.64 -11.26
N SER A 237 -11.06 -9.60 -12.09
CA SER A 237 -12.12 -8.60 -12.27
C SER A 237 -13.21 -9.00 -13.28
N GLY A 238 -13.29 -10.29 -13.64
CA GLY A 238 -14.31 -10.80 -14.58
C GLY A 238 -13.99 -10.51 -16.06
N GLY A 239 -12.72 -10.24 -16.37
CA GLY A 239 -12.20 -9.92 -17.70
C GLY A 239 -11.68 -8.48 -17.80
N ALA A 240 -10.66 -8.27 -18.63
CA ALA A 240 -10.11 -6.93 -18.91
C ALA A 240 -11.20 -5.95 -19.38
N SER A 241 -12.17 -6.43 -20.17
CA SER A 241 -13.29 -5.66 -20.69
C SER A 241 -14.22 -5.09 -19.62
N LYS A 242 -14.50 -5.83 -18.53
CA LYS A 242 -15.37 -5.35 -17.44
C LYS A 242 -14.70 -4.26 -16.62
N LEU A 243 -13.43 -4.46 -16.28
CA LEU A 243 -12.61 -3.47 -15.56
C LEU A 243 -12.42 -2.20 -16.41
N LEU A 244 -12.30 -2.36 -17.73
CA LEU A 244 -12.25 -1.25 -18.67
C LEU A 244 -13.57 -0.47 -18.72
N ASN A 245 -14.71 -1.15 -18.79
CA ASN A 245 -16.02 -0.50 -18.72
C ASN A 245 -16.23 0.23 -17.39
N PHE A 246 -15.69 -0.28 -16.29
CA PHE A 246 -15.72 0.39 -14.99
C PHE A 246 -15.09 1.79 -15.05
N PHE A 247 -13.86 1.92 -15.56
CA PHE A 247 -13.19 3.22 -15.65
C PHE A 247 -13.78 4.16 -16.71
N VAL A 248 -14.28 3.61 -17.82
CA VAL A 248 -15.00 4.40 -18.83
C VAL A 248 -16.27 5.00 -18.23
N THR A 249 -17.00 4.21 -17.45
CA THR A 249 -18.22 4.67 -16.79
C THR A 249 -17.88 5.77 -15.78
N LEU A 250 -16.84 5.57 -14.98
CA LEU A 250 -16.40 6.53 -13.97
C LEU A 250 -16.05 7.91 -14.59
N THR A 251 -15.33 7.90 -15.71
CA THR A 251 -14.86 9.14 -16.37
C THR A 251 -15.92 9.83 -17.23
N ASN A 252 -16.78 9.07 -17.92
CA ASN A 252 -17.76 9.64 -18.86
C ASN A 252 -19.11 9.98 -18.21
N VAL A 253 -19.56 9.17 -17.25
CA VAL A 253 -20.88 9.36 -16.63
C VAL A 253 -20.79 10.38 -15.51
N ILE A 254 -19.81 10.22 -14.64
CA ILE A 254 -19.68 11.03 -13.42
C ILE A 254 -18.96 12.36 -13.69
N LYS A 255 -18.24 12.45 -14.82
CA LYS A 255 -17.42 13.61 -15.20
C LYS A 255 -16.37 14.00 -14.13
N VAL A 256 -15.96 13.04 -13.31
CA VAL A 256 -14.86 13.22 -12.36
C VAL A 256 -13.53 13.02 -13.07
N PRO A 257 -12.57 13.95 -12.93
CA PRO A 257 -11.23 13.73 -13.42
C PRO A 257 -10.53 12.55 -12.74
N VAL A 258 -9.92 11.65 -13.51
CA VAL A 258 -9.23 10.46 -12.98
C VAL A 258 -7.77 10.43 -13.40
N LEU A 259 -6.88 10.35 -12.42
CA LEU A 259 -5.43 10.21 -12.61
C LEU A 259 -4.99 8.81 -12.26
N PHE A 260 -4.48 8.09 -13.26
CA PHE A 260 -3.94 6.74 -13.08
C PHE A 260 -2.42 6.79 -12.84
N ILE A 261 -1.92 6.07 -11.85
CA ILE A 261 -0.49 5.90 -11.60
C ILE A 261 -0.16 4.42 -11.71
N GLY A 262 0.87 4.08 -12.48
CA GLY A 262 1.31 2.70 -12.57
C GLY A 262 2.52 2.48 -13.47
N THR A 263 2.85 1.21 -13.67
CA THR A 263 3.94 0.80 -14.56
C THR A 263 3.50 0.84 -16.03
N PRO A 264 4.44 0.97 -16.99
CA PRO A 264 4.13 0.95 -18.43
C PRO A 264 3.27 -0.24 -18.84
N LYS A 265 3.58 -1.43 -18.29
CA LYS A 265 2.87 -2.68 -18.55
C LYS A 265 1.40 -2.63 -18.12
N ALA A 266 1.11 -2.00 -16.98
CA ALA A 266 -0.25 -1.81 -16.51
C ALA A 266 -1.02 -0.86 -17.42
N VAL A 267 -0.42 0.28 -17.77
CA VAL A 267 -1.09 1.27 -18.62
C VAL A 267 -1.31 0.76 -20.04
N ASP A 268 -0.43 -0.10 -20.56
CA ASP A 268 -0.59 -0.77 -21.85
C ASP A 268 -1.80 -1.72 -21.88
N LEU A 269 -2.07 -2.43 -20.78
CA LEU A 269 -3.27 -3.26 -20.61
C LEU A 269 -4.55 -2.43 -20.73
N PHE A 270 -4.52 -1.20 -20.24
CA PHE A 270 -5.64 -0.26 -20.28
C PHE A 270 -5.62 0.66 -21.51
N SER A 271 -4.59 0.56 -22.36
CA SER A 271 -4.33 1.46 -23.49
C SER A 271 -5.38 1.48 -24.61
N PRO A 272 -6.07 0.37 -24.98
CA PRO A 272 -7.06 0.37 -26.05
C PRO A 272 -8.28 1.23 -25.72
N THR A 273 -8.67 1.27 -24.45
CA THR A 273 -9.85 1.99 -23.94
C THR A 273 -9.48 3.39 -23.49
N LEU A 274 -8.31 3.54 -22.85
CA LEU A 274 -7.71 4.85 -22.59
C LEU A 274 -7.34 5.57 -23.90
N ARG A 275 -7.38 4.97 -25.09
CA ARG A 275 -7.18 5.68 -26.37
C ARG A 275 -8.35 6.59 -26.74
N SER A 276 -9.56 6.29 -26.30
CA SER A 276 -10.73 7.16 -26.49
C SER A 276 -10.74 8.27 -25.42
N ALA A 277 -10.41 7.93 -24.18
CA ALA A 277 -10.24 8.91 -23.10
C ALA A 277 -9.01 9.82 -23.32
N ARG A 278 -7.86 9.30 -23.80
CA ARG A 278 -6.65 10.09 -24.13
C ARG A 278 -6.82 10.99 -25.35
N ARG A 279 -7.68 10.62 -26.31
CA ARG A 279 -8.06 11.52 -27.41
C ARG A 279 -8.94 12.68 -26.94
N ALA A 280 -9.65 12.52 -25.81
CA ALA A 280 -10.41 13.57 -25.14
C ALA A 280 -9.59 14.32 -24.06
N ALA A 281 -8.55 13.67 -23.51
CA ALA A 281 -7.73 14.21 -22.44
C ALA A 281 -6.81 15.32 -22.97
N GLN A 282 -7.17 16.56 -22.66
CA GLN A 282 -6.35 17.74 -22.92
C GLN A 282 -4.96 17.68 -22.24
N PHE A 283 -4.76 16.78 -21.27
CA PHE A 283 -3.57 16.71 -20.43
C PHE A 283 -2.64 15.51 -20.72
N GLY A 284 -2.98 14.61 -21.64
CA GLY A 284 -2.08 13.52 -22.09
C GLY A 284 -1.61 12.54 -20.98
N SER A 285 -0.47 11.88 -21.21
CA SER A 285 0.21 11.00 -20.24
C SER A 285 1.60 11.54 -19.89
N LEU A 286 1.92 11.60 -18.60
CA LEU A 286 3.24 12.01 -18.12
C LEU A 286 4.14 10.78 -17.97
N ASN A 287 5.22 10.73 -18.75
CA ASN A 287 6.24 9.70 -18.58
C ASN A 287 7.18 10.11 -17.45
N TRP A 288 7.03 9.44 -16.31
CA TRP A 288 7.86 9.61 -15.13
C TRP A 288 9.14 8.77 -15.26
N ASN A 289 10.11 9.36 -15.95
CA ASN A 289 11.37 8.71 -16.23
C ASN A 289 12.40 8.95 -15.12
N ARG A 290 13.42 8.09 -15.09
CA ARG A 290 14.67 8.30 -14.34
C ARG A 290 15.35 9.60 -14.76
N PHE A 291 16.24 10.11 -13.91
CA PHE A 291 17.06 11.26 -14.27
C PHE A 291 17.85 10.98 -15.57
N ASP A 292 18.03 12.01 -16.39
CA ASP A 292 18.90 11.94 -17.55
C ASP A 292 20.32 12.38 -17.16
N HIS A 293 21.32 11.62 -17.58
CA HIS A 293 22.74 11.94 -17.40
C HIS A 293 23.31 12.66 -18.63
N LEU A 294 22.61 12.61 -19.76
CA LEU A 294 23.04 13.27 -20.99
C LEU A 294 22.39 14.66 -21.07
N SER A 295 23.16 15.67 -20.71
CA SER A 295 22.78 17.05 -21.04
C SER A 295 23.07 17.29 -22.52
N ASN A 296 22.03 17.50 -23.34
CA ASN A 296 22.18 17.99 -24.73
C ASN A 296 22.66 19.45 -24.79
N ASN A 297 22.96 20.09 -23.64
CA ASN A 297 23.50 21.45 -23.56
C ASN A 297 24.71 21.49 -22.62
N ALA A 298 25.59 22.47 -22.81
CA ALA A 298 26.83 22.65 -22.04
C ALA A 298 26.64 22.97 -20.53
N ASN A 299 25.44 22.79 -19.97
CA ASN A 299 25.10 23.04 -18.56
C ASN A 299 24.86 21.73 -17.80
N GLU A 300 25.09 21.78 -16.47
CA GLU A 300 24.93 20.68 -15.52
C GLU A 300 23.65 19.87 -15.72
N SER A 301 23.76 18.54 -15.65
CA SER A 301 22.60 17.65 -15.78
C SER A 301 21.65 17.77 -14.58
N GLU A 302 20.38 17.38 -14.75
CA GLU A 302 19.43 17.35 -13.64
C GLU A 302 19.88 16.39 -12.53
N TRP A 303 20.55 15.29 -12.91
CA TRP A 303 21.22 14.36 -12.00
C TRP A 303 22.34 15.02 -11.19
N ASP A 304 23.19 15.83 -11.81
CA ASP A 304 24.27 16.54 -11.12
C ASP A 304 23.73 17.46 -10.03
N CYS A 305 22.67 18.21 -10.34
CA CYS A 305 22.00 19.07 -9.38
C CYS A 305 21.39 18.26 -8.22
N PHE A 306 20.73 17.15 -8.53
CA PHE A 306 20.14 16.23 -7.56
C PHE A 306 21.21 15.67 -6.59
N ILE A 307 22.27 15.05 -7.12
CA ILE A 307 23.34 14.46 -6.30
C ILE A 307 24.05 15.52 -5.47
N LYS A 308 24.37 16.69 -6.04
CA LYS A 308 25.00 17.78 -5.28
C LYS A 308 24.16 18.22 -4.08
N ARG A 309 22.84 18.23 -4.23
CA ARG A 309 21.93 18.66 -3.18
C ARG A 309 21.75 17.57 -2.12
N MET A 310 21.64 16.32 -2.54
CA MET A 310 21.63 15.15 -1.65
C MET A 310 22.91 15.04 -0.84
N TRP A 311 24.09 15.24 -1.47
CA TRP A 311 25.40 15.07 -0.85
C TRP A 311 25.68 16.03 0.30
N LYS A 312 24.97 17.16 0.37
CA LYS A 312 25.04 18.11 1.49
C LYS A 312 24.38 17.56 2.77
N LEU A 313 23.55 16.53 2.67
CA LEU A 313 22.83 15.91 3.78
C LEU A 313 23.68 14.82 4.46
N GLN A 314 24.85 15.20 4.99
CA GLN A 314 25.74 14.29 5.71
C GLN A 314 25.65 14.47 7.23
N TRP A 315 25.32 13.41 7.95
CA TRP A 315 25.32 13.36 9.42
C TRP A 315 26.70 12.97 10.00
N PHE A 316 27.75 13.54 9.43
CA PHE A 316 29.13 13.35 9.87
C PHE A 316 29.66 14.60 10.56
N LYS A 317 30.63 14.42 11.47
CA LYS A 317 31.38 15.52 12.08
C LYS A 317 32.22 16.27 11.05
N ALA A 318 32.80 15.53 10.09
CA ALA A 318 33.54 16.08 8.96
C ALA A 318 32.86 15.65 7.64
N THR A 319 32.42 16.61 6.84
CA THR A 319 31.74 16.33 5.57
C THR A 319 32.72 15.87 4.50
N THR A 320 32.41 14.79 3.81
CA THR A 320 33.16 14.31 2.64
C THR A 320 32.80 15.15 1.42
N PRO A 321 33.75 15.77 0.70
CA PRO A 321 33.45 16.53 -0.51
C PRO A 321 32.98 15.62 -1.65
N LEU A 322 32.09 16.13 -2.49
CA LEU A 322 31.62 15.39 -3.67
C LEU A 322 32.66 15.48 -4.79
N THR A 323 33.27 14.35 -5.15
CA THR A 323 34.18 14.24 -6.30
C THR A 323 33.45 13.77 -7.55
N GLN A 324 34.02 14.03 -8.74
CA GLN A 324 33.41 13.57 -9.99
C GLN A 324 33.32 12.04 -10.04
N SER A 325 34.37 11.33 -9.62
CA SER A 325 34.39 9.87 -9.55
C SER A 325 33.27 9.30 -8.68
N MET A 326 32.87 10.01 -7.62
CA MET A 326 31.76 9.60 -6.77
C MET A 326 30.41 9.79 -7.45
N LYS A 327 30.21 10.88 -8.21
CA LYS A 327 29.00 11.09 -9.00
C LYS A 327 28.83 10.02 -10.07
N ASP A 328 29.92 9.71 -10.77
CA ASP A 328 29.94 8.71 -11.84
C ASP A 328 29.63 7.31 -11.25
N LEU A 329 30.17 6.99 -10.07
CA LEU A 329 29.87 5.75 -9.36
C LEU A 329 28.40 5.67 -8.94
N PHE A 330 27.84 6.74 -8.35
CA PHE A 330 26.42 6.76 -7.98
C PHE A 330 25.53 6.61 -9.22
N TRP A 331 25.89 7.25 -10.34
CA TRP A 331 25.18 7.05 -11.60
C TRP A 331 25.24 5.60 -12.08
N GLU A 332 26.44 5.00 -12.09
CA GLU A 332 26.65 3.62 -12.52
C GLU A 332 25.76 2.64 -11.73
N LEU A 333 25.73 2.78 -10.40
CA LEU A 333 25.04 1.86 -9.50
C LEU A 333 23.53 2.11 -9.39
N THR A 334 23.05 3.32 -9.67
CA THR A 334 21.63 3.69 -9.47
C THR A 334 20.88 3.93 -10.77
N GLN A 335 21.61 4.17 -11.88
CA GLN A 335 21.08 4.49 -13.21
C GLN A 335 20.05 5.63 -13.18
N GLY A 336 20.21 6.62 -12.30
CA GLY A 336 19.33 7.77 -12.21
C GLY A 336 17.99 7.52 -11.50
N ILE A 337 17.82 6.39 -10.82
CA ILE A 337 16.65 6.15 -9.97
C ILE A 337 16.84 6.87 -8.64
N ALA A 338 16.03 7.89 -8.39
CA ALA A 338 16.11 8.74 -7.21
C ALA A 338 16.05 7.94 -5.90
N HIS A 339 15.08 7.04 -5.75
CA HIS A 339 14.91 6.26 -4.52
C HIS A 339 16.12 5.35 -4.24
N VAL A 340 16.66 4.67 -5.26
CA VAL A 340 17.86 3.84 -5.10
C VAL A 340 19.06 4.69 -4.69
N ALA A 341 19.21 5.88 -5.27
CA ALA A 341 20.30 6.79 -4.93
C ALA A 341 20.23 7.30 -3.49
N VAL A 342 19.06 7.73 -3.04
CA VAL A 342 18.83 8.20 -1.65
C VAL A 342 19.04 7.05 -0.67
N SER A 343 18.52 5.86 -0.98
CA SER A 343 18.69 4.67 -0.15
C SER A 343 20.15 4.24 -0.05
N LEU A 344 20.86 4.15 -1.17
CA LEU A 344 22.30 3.84 -1.18
C LEU A 344 23.09 4.86 -0.35
N PHE A 345 22.78 6.14 -0.48
CA PHE A 345 23.42 7.20 0.29
C PHE A 345 23.13 7.10 1.80
N TYR A 346 21.90 6.80 2.18
CA TYR A 346 21.53 6.53 3.58
C TYR A 346 22.29 5.32 4.15
N LEU A 347 22.29 4.19 3.44
CA LEU A 347 22.97 2.96 3.90
C LEU A 347 24.49 3.17 4.06
N CYS A 348 25.13 3.88 3.12
CA CYS A 348 26.54 4.25 3.23
C CYS A 348 26.81 5.08 4.49
N GLN A 349 25.95 6.05 4.81
CA GLN A 349 26.09 6.87 6.02
C GLN A 349 25.89 6.06 7.30
N ALA A 350 24.85 5.22 7.33
CA ALA A 350 24.57 4.36 8.47
C ALA A 350 25.76 3.44 8.76
N ARG A 351 26.31 2.80 7.74
CA ARG A 351 27.45 1.90 7.86
C ARG A 351 28.74 2.60 8.29
N ALA A 352 29.01 3.77 7.72
CA ALA A 352 30.16 4.61 8.10
C ALA A 352 30.11 5.00 9.58
N VAL A 353 28.92 5.35 10.08
CA VAL A 353 28.72 5.74 11.49
C VAL A 353 28.81 4.54 12.43
N VAL A 354 28.25 3.38 12.07
CA VAL A 354 28.37 2.16 12.88
C VAL A 354 29.83 1.70 12.96
N ALA A 355 30.57 1.77 11.85
CA ALA A 355 32.00 1.43 11.81
C ALA A 355 32.91 2.46 12.51
N GLY A 356 32.36 3.57 13.00
CA GLY A 356 33.12 4.68 13.61
C GLY A 356 34.02 5.45 12.65
N LYS A 357 33.93 5.17 11.34
CA LYS A 357 34.71 5.81 10.27
C LYS A 357 33.76 6.64 9.42
N GLU A 358 33.51 7.88 9.86
CA GLU A 358 32.55 8.83 9.27
C GLU A 358 33.01 9.39 7.91
N LEU A 359 33.31 8.53 6.94
CA LEU A 359 33.79 8.92 5.62
C LEU A 359 33.24 7.98 4.54
N ILE A 360 32.65 8.56 3.49
CA ILE A 360 32.12 7.80 2.35
C ILE A 360 33.23 7.60 1.32
N THR A 361 33.77 6.38 1.27
CA THR A 361 34.75 5.97 0.25
C THR A 361 34.08 5.27 -0.92
N ILE A 362 34.75 5.26 -2.09
CA ILE A 362 34.33 4.47 -3.27
C ILE A 362 34.16 2.99 -2.91
N LYS A 363 35.06 2.45 -2.09
CA LYS A 363 35.02 1.06 -1.64
C LYS A 363 33.75 0.79 -0.83
N LEU A 364 33.47 1.64 0.16
CA LEU A 364 32.26 1.53 1.00
C LEU A 364 30.98 1.52 0.16
N VAL A 365 30.86 2.42 -0.82
CA VAL A 365 29.68 2.50 -1.68
C VAL A 365 29.48 1.22 -2.48
N LYS A 366 30.56 0.64 -3.02
CA LYS A 366 30.52 -0.63 -3.76
C LYS A 366 30.15 -1.80 -2.83
N ASP A 367 30.73 -1.86 -1.64
CA ASP A 367 30.48 -2.92 -0.66
C ASP A 367 28.99 -2.90 -0.23
N VAL A 368 28.47 -1.72 0.16
CA VAL A 368 27.05 -1.52 0.52
C VAL A 368 26.12 -1.89 -0.63
N PHE A 369 26.41 -1.42 -1.84
CA PHE A 369 25.60 -1.75 -3.00
C PHE A 369 25.57 -3.26 -3.27
N ASN A 370 26.71 -3.93 -3.13
CA ASN A 370 26.82 -5.35 -3.42
C ASN A 370 26.13 -6.24 -2.39
N GLU A 371 26.22 -5.87 -1.12
CA GLU A 371 25.70 -6.67 -0.02
C GLU A 371 24.22 -6.36 0.27
N GLU A 372 23.86 -5.09 0.40
CA GLU A 372 22.55 -4.67 0.90
C GLU A 372 21.54 -4.40 -0.24
N LEU A 373 22.01 -4.10 -1.45
CA LEU A 373 21.16 -3.84 -2.63
C LEU A 373 21.25 -4.96 -3.69
N SER A 374 21.66 -6.17 -3.30
CA SER A 374 21.81 -7.33 -4.20
C SER A 374 20.52 -7.67 -4.98
N ILE A 375 19.35 -7.49 -4.36
CA ILE A 375 18.03 -7.78 -4.94
C ILE A 375 17.78 -6.95 -6.22
N ILE A 376 18.31 -5.73 -6.30
CA ILE A 376 18.05 -4.81 -7.42
C ILE A 376 19.13 -4.83 -8.49
N HIS A 377 20.23 -5.56 -8.29
CA HIS A 377 21.30 -5.66 -9.28
C HIS A 377 20.82 -6.11 -10.66
N PRO A 378 19.91 -7.11 -10.81
CA PRO A 378 19.42 -7.50 -12.12
C PRO A 378 18.70 -6.35 -12.83
N MET A 379 17.91 -5.57 -12.10
CA MET A 379 17.21 -4.39 -12.61
C MET A 379 18.21 -3.31 -13.05
N ILE A 380 19.22 -3.00 -12.25
CA ILE A 380 20.26 -2.01 -12.59
C ILE A 380 21.05 -2.45 -13.83
N LYS A 381 21.41 -3.72 -13.95
CA LYS A 381 22.07 -4.28 -15.14
C LYS A 381 21.18 -4.20 -16.39
N ALA A 382 19.88 -4.49 -16.25
CA ALA A 382 18.92 -4.32 -17.33
C ALA A 382 18.86 -2.85 -17.80
N LEU A 383 18.83 -1.91 -16.86
CA LEU A 383 18.82 -0.47 -17.11
C LEU A 383 20.11 0.06 -17.77
N GLN A 384 21.27 -0.49 -17.39
CA GLN A 384 22.57 -0.22 -18.03
C GLN A 384 22.61 -0.74 -19.47
N SER A 385 21.98 -1.89 -19.74
CA SER A 385 21.96 -2.50 -21.08
C SER A 385 21.18 -1.69 -22.11
N GLY A 386 20.30 -0.79 -21.68
CA GLY A 386 19.44 0.02 -22.55
C GLY A 386 18.37 -0.76 -23.31
N ARG A 387 18.25 -2.09 -23.09
CA ARG A 387 17.28 -2.94 -23.77
C ARG A 387 15.89 -2.79 -23.15
N GLN A 388 14.95 -2.20 -23.89
CA GLN A 388 13.58 -1.99 -23.43
C GLN A 388 12.89 -3.30 -22.96
N GLU A 389 13.13 -4.42 -23.64
CA GLU A 389 12.54 -5.72 -23.29
C GLU A 389 12.96 -6.24 -21.91
N GLU A 390 14.23 -6.02 -21.53
CA GLU A 390 14.74 -6.41 -20.21
C GLU A 390 14.26 -5.44 -19.13
N ILE A 391 14.16 -4.15 -19.44
CA ILE A 391 13.67 -3.13 -18.49
C ILE A 391 12.21 -3.38 -18.12
N VAL A 392 11.37 -3.78 -19.07
CA VAL A 392 9.96 -4.09 -18.83
C VAL A 392 9.78 -5.29 -17.90
N LYS A 393 10.69 -6.29 -17.93
CA LYS A 393 10.62 -7.46 -17.04
C LYS A 393 10.77 -7.11 -15.56
N TYR A 394 11.48 -6.04 -15.26
CA TYR A 394 11.74 -5.58 -13.89
C TYR A 394 10.96 -4.31 -13.53
N ALA A 395 10.03 -3.85 -14.37
CA ALA A 395 9.27 -2.63 -14.14
C ALA A 395 8.38 -2.69 -12.88
N ASP A 396 7.96 -3.90 -12.49
CA ASP A 396 7.08 -4.20 -11.36
C ASP A 396 7.85 -4.56 -10.07
N LEU A 397 9.19 -4.43 -10.06
CA LEU A 397 10.00 -4.80 -8.90
C LEU A 397 9.97 -3.68 -7.86
N ASP A 398 9.14 -3.84 -6.84
CA ASP A 398 9.10 -2.92 -5.69
C ASP A 398 10.31 -3.11 -4.80
N LEU A 399 10.92 -2.00 -4.42
CA LEU A 399 11.78 -1.90 -3.25
C LEU A 399 10.88 -1.43 -2.10
N PRO A 400 10.46 -2.30 -1.16
CA PRO A 400 9.77 -1.83 0.02
C PRO A 400 10.75 -0.94 0.77
N ALA A 401 10.39 0.32 1.04
CA ALA A 401 11.19 1.20 1.90
C ALA A 401 11.47 0.52 3.26
N ASP A 402 10.55 -0.35 3.71
CA ASP A 402 10.68 -1.16 4.92
C ASP A 402 11.75 -2.26 4.83
N ALA A 403 12.02 -2.83 3.66
CA ALA A 403 13.11 -3.80 3.48
C ALA A 403 14.48 -3.14 3.70
N ILE A 404 14.65 -1.90 3.23
CA ILE A 404 15.85 -1.08 3.42
C ILE A 404 16.01 -0.67 4.90
N ARG A 405 14.89 -0.45 5.61
CA ARG A 405 14.89 -0.16 7.06
C ARG A 405 15.40 -1.35 7.87
N ILE A 406 15.05 -2.58 7.47
CA ILE A 406 15.45 -3.83 8.12
C ILE A 406 16.92 -4.19 7.83
N LEU A 407 17.36 -4.04 6.58
CA LEU A 407 18.70 -4.45 6.12
C LEU A 407 19.89 -3.77 6.83
N GLY A 408 19.67 -2.63 7.46
CA GLY A 408 20.75 -1.98 8.20
C GLY A 408 20.95 -2.51 9.62
N GLN A 409 20.03 -3.30 10.21
CA GLN A 409 20.23 -3.81 11.57
C GLN A 409 21.55 -4.60 11.60
N PRO A 410 22.46 -4.35 12.57
CA PRO A 410 23.57 -5.27 12.75
C PRO A 410 22.98 -6.66 12.96
N ASP A 411 23.57 -7.70 12.36
CA ASP A 411 23.24 -9.07 12.72
C ASP A 411 23.18 -9.15 14.26
N ASP A 412 22.09 -9.69 14.81
CA ASP A 412 21.90 -9.94 16.25
C ASP A 412 22.93 -10.94 16.84
N THR A 413 24.05 -11.19 16.14
CA THR A 413 25.13 -12.08 16.56
C THR A 413 26.19 -11.41 17.43
N ILE A 414 26.13 -10.11 17.74
CA ILE A 414 27.25 -9.41 18.42
C ILE A 414 26.91 -8.78 19.79
N LEU A 415 25.71 -8.95 20.35
CA LEU A 415 25.45 -8.49 21.73
C LEU A 415 24.74 -9.54 22.59
N SER A 416 25.46 -10.59 22.94
CA SER A 416 25.29 -11.26 24.23
C SER A 416 26.59 -11.12 25.05
N GLU A 417 26.75 -9.97 25.70
CA GLU A 417 27.63 -9.90 26.87
C GLU A 417 26.98 -10.64 28.05
N PRO A 418 27.80 -11.22 28.95
CA PRO A 418 27.47 -12.42 29.69
C PRO A 418 26.50 -12.13 30.82
N VAL A 419 25.33 -12.77 30.79
CA VAL A 419 24.50 -12.92 31.99
C VAL A 419 25.14 -14.04 32.82
N ASN A 420 26.01 -13.64 33.74
CA ASN A 420 26.37 -14.46 34.88
C ASN A 420 25.16 -14.53 35.81
N THR A 421 24.34 -15.59 35.68
CA THR A 421 23.78 -16.37 36.82
C THR A 421 23.01 -17.59 36.27
N ASP A 422 23.42 -18.76 36.75
CA ASP A 422 22.78 -20.10 36.71
C ASP A 422 22.97 -21.00 35.48
N GLU A 423 24.23 -21.32 35.18
CA GLU A 423 24.66 -22.25 34.12
C GLU A 423 24.66 -23.76 34.49
N SER A 424 24.22 -24.20 35.68
CA SER A 424 24.40 -25.63 36.06
C SER A 424 23.25 -26.58 35.69
N SER A 425 22.10 -26.07 35.21
CA SER A 425 20.89 -26.91 34.99
C SER A 425 20.56 -27.17 33.52
N HIS A 426 21.03 -26.32 32.60
CA HIS A 426 20.70 -26.43 31.18
C HIS A 426 21.53 -27.49 30.43
N ASP A 427 22.78 -27.73 30.83
CA ASP A 427 23.66 -28.74 30.20
C ASP A 427 23.15 -30.16 30.43
N LYS A 428 22.84 -30.53 31.69
CA LYS A 428 22.32 -31.86 32.04
C LYS A 428 21.03 -32.21 31.29
N ARG A 429 20.13 -31.22 31.12
CA ARG A 429 18.87 -31.42 30.40
C ARG A 429 19.11 -31.69 28.92
N THR A 430 20.03 -30.96 28.31
CA THR A 430 20.32 -31.06 26.87
C THR A 430 21.01 -32.39 26.57
N GLU A 431 21.99 -32.78 27.38
CA GLU A 431 22.68 -34.07 27.27
C GLU A 431 21.72 -35.25 27.50
N LEU A 432 20.86 -35.19 28.52
CA LEU A 432 19.89 -36.26 28.79
C LEU A 432 18.87 -36.37 27.65
N THR A 433 18.43 -35.25 27.07
CA THR A 433 17.49 -35.24 25.93
C THR A 433 18.12 -35.90 24.70
N GLU A 434 19.38 -35.59 24.38
CA GLU A 434 20.08 -36.25 23.27
C GLU A 434 20.28 -37.75 23.50
N MET A 435 20.58 -38.14 24.75
CA MET A 435 20.79 -39.54 25.11
C MET A 435 19.48 -40.36 25.01
N LEU A 436 18.35 -39.79 25.44
CA LEU A 436 17.02 -40.41 25.29
C LEU A 436 16.60 -40.54 23.82
N ILE A 437 16.91 -39.54 22.99
CA ILE A 437 16.67 -39.61 21.54
C ILE A 437 17.52 -40.73 20.91
N ARG A 438 18.79 -40.86 21.32
CA ARG A 438 19.66 -41.97 20.86
C ARG A 438 19.18 -43.34 21.33
N MET A 439 18.49 -43.40 22.47
CA MET A 439 17.90 -44.63 23.01
C MET A 439 16.54 -44.99 22.39
N GLY A 440 16.01 -44.16 21.49
CA GLY A 440 14.82 -44.46 20.68
C GLY A 440 13.55 -43.74 21.12
N LEU A 441 13.61 -42.85 22.13
CA LEU A 441 12.48 -41.98 22.48
C LEU A 441 12.30 -40.90 21.40
N GLY A 442 11.06 -40.73 20.95
CA GLY A 442 10.73 -39.75 19.92
C GLY A 442 11.15 -38.33 20.31
N LYS A 443 11.60 -37.54 19.33
CA LYS A 443 12.12 -36.17 19.53
C LYS A 443 11.13 -35.23 20.22
N ASP A 444 9.84 -35.53 20.13
CA ASP A 444 8.77 -34.74 20.72
C ASP A 444 8.53 -35.08 22.21
N VAL A 445 8.90 -36.29 22.63
CA VAL A 445 8.65 -36.83 23.99
C VAL A 445 9.91 -36.73 24.86
N ALA A 446 11.09 -36.95 24.27
CA ALA A 446 12.38 -36.90 24.96
C ALA A 446 12.64 -35.63 25.79
N PRO A 447 12.37 -34.38 25.31
CA PRO A 447 12.64 -33.18 26.10
C PRO A 447 11.67 -32.99 27.27
N LEU A 448 10.47 -33.57 27.19
CA LEU A 448 9.47 -33.56 28.26
C LEU A 448 9.82 -34.59 29.33
N ALA A 449 10.19 -35.81 28.91
CA ALA A 449 10.64 -36.86 29.81
C ALA A 449 11.93 -36.48 30.55
N ALA A 450 12.88 -35.84 29.87
CA ALA A 450 14.10 -35.33 30.49
C ALA A 450 13.81 -34.26 31.55
N GLN A 451 12.89 -33.33 31.25
CA GLN A 451 12.48 -32.30 32.20
C GLN A 451 11.79 -32.91 33.43
N GLN A 452 10.93 -33.89 33.23
CA GLN A 452 10.21 -34.55 34.32
C GLN A 452 11.15 -35.34 35.22
N ALA A 453 12.09 -36.10 34.66
CA ALA A 453 13.07 -36.86 35.45
C ALA A 453 13.99 -35.95 36.29
N LEU A 454 14.39 -34.79 35.75
CA LEU A 454 15.18 -33.79 36.48
C LEU A 454 14.40 -33.13 37.62
N ILE A 455 13.07 -33.00 37.50
CA ILE A 455 12.19 -32.50 38.57
C ILE A 455 12.01 -33.55 39.66
N GLU A 456 11.80 -34.80 39.28
CA GLU A 456 11.52 -35.90 40.21
C GLU A 456 12.77 -36.34 41.00
N LYS A 457 13.96 -36.29 40.39
CA LYS A 457 15.23 -36.65 41.03
C LYS A 457 16.40 -35.74 40.64
N PRO A 458 16.49 -34.54 41.24
CA PRO A 458 17.49 -33.54 40.84
C PRO A 458 18.95 -33.89 41.19
N GLU A 459 19.19 -34.85 42.10
CA GLU A 459 20.55 -35.22 42.55
C GLU A 459 21.12 -36.51 41.93
N GLU A 460 20.39 -37.18 41.03
CA GLU A 460 20.91 -38.38 40.35
C GLU A 460 21.83 -38.03 39.18
N ASP A 461 22.80 -38.92 38.92
CA ASP A 461 23.69 -38.84 37.76
C ASP A 461 22.95 -39.20 36.46
N LEU A 462 23.48 -38.81 35.30
CA LEU A 462 22.81 -38.93 33.98
C LEU A 462 22.30 -40.37 33.71
N PHE A 463 23.08 -41.38 34.10
CA PHE A 463 22.70 -42.79 33.96
C PHE A 463 21.58 -43.23 34.92
N GLY A 464 21.49 -42.63 36.11
CA GLY A 464 20.41 -42.87 37.07
C GLY A 464 19.07 -42.32 36.57
N LEU A 465 19.09 -41.12 36.00
CA LEU A 465 17.93 -40.47 35.39
C LEU A 465 17.40 -41.26 34.17
N VAL A 466 18.29 -41.80 33.33
CA VAL A 466 17.91 -42.69 32.23
C VAL A 466 17.31 -43.99 32.74
N ALA A 467 17.87 -44.59 33.81
CA ALA A 467 17.30 -45.80 34.42
C ALA A 467 15.91 -45.56 35.03
N HIS A 468 15.70 -44.38 35.63
CA HIS A 468 14.39 -43.97 36.15
C HIS A 468 13.34 -43.89 35.03
N ILE A 469 13.67 -43.25 33.90
CA ILE A 469 12.79 -43.16 32.73
C ILE A 469 12.49 -44.55 32.17
N LYS A 470 13.47 -45.45 32.14
CA LYS A 470 13.30 -46.81 31.65
C LYS A 470 12.43 -47.67 32.58
N SER A 471 12.52 -47.45 33.89
CA SER A 471 11.65 -48.14 34.87
C SER A 471 10.17 -47.72 34.76
N LEU A 472 9.90 -46.52 34.22
CA LEU A 472 8.55 -46.04 33.91
C LEU A 472 8.00 -46.65 32.60
N GLU A 473 8.86 -47.10 31.68
CA GLU A 473 8.46 -47.87 30.48
C GLU A 473 8.16 -49.35 30.79
N ASP A 474 8.74 -49.92 31.86
CA ASP A 474 8.61 -51.35 32.20
C ASP A 474 7.34 -51.70 33.02
N GLU A 475 6.46 -50.73 33.34
CA GLU A 475 5.10 -51.08 33.82
C GLU A 475 4.25 -51.58 32.63
N PRO A 476 3.76 -52.84 32.66
CA PRO A 476 3.09 -53.41 31.52
C PRO A 476 1.64 -52.90 31.42
N GLU A 477 1.41 -51.82 30.68
CA GLU A 477 0.10 -51.59 30.08
C GLU A 477 -0.13 -52.58 28.93
N GLN A 478 -1.22 -53.35 29.03
CA GLN A 478 -1.60 -54.41 28.11
C GLN A 478 -1.88 -53.89 26.68
N PRO A 479 -1.64 -54.72 25.63
CA PRO A 479 -1.61 -54.24 24.26
C PRO A 479 -3.02 -54.05 23.69
N SER A 480 -3.43 -52.81 23.41
CA SER A 480 -4.54 -52.55 22.49
C SER A 480 -4.02 -52.33 21.06
N LYS A 481 -4.39 -53.26 20.18
CA LYS A 481 -4.04 -53.34 18.76
C LYS A 481 -4.30 -52.03 18.01
N THR A 482 -3.33 -51.62 17.22
CA THR A 482 -3.41 -50.58 16.19
C THR A 482 -4.53 -50.90 15.19
N SER A 483 -5.56 -50.06 15.16
CA SER A 483 -6.45 -49.90 14.02
C SER A 483 -6.34 -48.48 13.49
N THR A 484 -6.24 -48.38 12.17
CA THR A 484 -6.27 -47.14 11.39
C THR A 484 -7.44 -46.24 11.84
N PRO A 485 -7.30 -44.90 11.86
CA PRO A 485 -8.39 -44.04 12.30
C PRO A 485 -9.51 -44.07 11.27
N THR A 486 -10.48 -44.95 11.50
CA THR A 486 -11.81 -44.83 10.90
C THR A 486 -12.52 -43.68 11.60
N ALA A 487 -13.04 -42.75 10.81
CA ALA A 487 -13.75 -41.56 11.29
C ALA A 487 -14.77 -41.94 12.37
N LYS A 488 -14.58 -41.45 13.61
CA LYS A 488 -15.58 -41.57 14.66
C LYS A 488 -16.86 -40.90 14.17
N LYS A 489 -17.90 -41.69 13.89
CA LYS A 489 -19.25 -41.17 13.72
C LYS A 489 -19.65 -40.50 15.04
N LEU A 490 -19.82 -39.19 15.01
CA LEU A 490 -20.40 -38.42 16.11
C LEU A 490 -21.82 -38.96 16.35
N THR A 491 -22.09 -39.46 17.55
CA THR A 491 -23.45 -39.81 17.97
C THR A 491 -24.17 -38.53 18.39
N PRO A 492 -25.23 -38.11 17.70
CA PRO A 492 -25.98 -36.91 18.07
C PRO A 492 -26.64 -37.11 19.43
N THR A 493 -26.47 -36.13 20.31
CA THR A 493 -27.23 -36.01 21.56
C THR A 493 -28.53 -35.31 21.23
N TYR A 494 -29.66 -35.94 21.53
CA TYR A 494 -31.00 -35.36 21.32
C TYR A 494 -31.54 -34.84 22.64
N VAL A 495 -32.24 -33.71 22.57
CA VAL A 495 -32.93 -33.07 23.69
C VAL A 495 -34.41 -33.50 23.69
N ASP A 496 -35.10 -33.41 24.83
CA ASP A 496 -36.55 -33.64 24.85
C ASP A 496 -37.28 -32.65 23.91
N ASN A 497 -38.22 -33.15 23.11
CA ASN A 497 -38.88 -32.46 21.97
C ASN A 497 -37.96 -32.07 20.78
N ASP A 498 -36.90 -32.84 20.50
CA ASP A 498 -36.08 -32.62 19.30
C ASP A 498 -36.85 -32.95 18.00
N LEU A 499 -37.07 -31.93 17.17
CA LEU A 499 -37.72 -32.02 15.85
C LEU A 499 -37.09 -33.08 14.92
N ARG A 500 -35.83 -33.45 15.14
CA ARG A 500 -35.13 -34.48 14.36
C ARG A 500 -35.61 -35.90 14.66
N LEU A 501 -36.19 -36.15 15.84
CA LEU A 501 -36.77 -37.45 16.23
C LEU A 501 -38.24 -37.58 15.85
N LEU A 502 -38.92 -36.47 15.56
CA LEU A 502 -40.36 -36.40 15.26
C LEU A 502 -40.68 -36.61 13.79
N ARG A 503 -39.64 -36.73 12.96
CA ARG A 503 -39.75 -36.98 11.53
C ARG A 503 -39.77 -38.49 11.27
N SER A 504 -40.90 -38.99 10.79
CA SER A 504 -41.05 -40.35 10.25
C SER A 504 -40.88 -40.35 8.72
N ASP A 505 -40.59 -41.51 8.14
CA ASP A 505 -40.42 -41.65 6.68
C ASP A 505 -41.72 -41.35 5.89
N GLU A 506 -42.88 -41.47 6.54
CA GLU A 506 -44.16 -41.05 5.96
C GLU A 506 -44.47 -39.56 6.25
N PRO A 507 -44.74 -38.75 5.21
CA PRO A 507 -45.01 -37.32 5.38
C PRO A 507 -46.26 -37.03 6.22
N MET A 508 -47.29 -37.87 6.10
CA MET A 508 -48.58 -37.66 6.77
C MET A 508 -48.55 -38.02 8.26
N SER A 509 -47.75 -39.00 8.68
CA SER A 509 -47.53 -39.26 10.11
C SER A 509 -46.69 -38.16 10.74
N THR A 510 -45.66 -37.67 10.05
CA THR A 510 -44.83 -36.53 10.53
C THR A 510 -45.69 -35.30 10.80
N TYR A 511 -46.59 -34.96 9.88
CA TYR A 511 -47.53 -33.84 10.06
C TYR A 511 -48.46 -34.03 11.26
N ARG A 512 -48.99 -35.25 11.48
CA ARG A 512 -49.86 -35.54 12.63
C ARG A 512 -49.12 -35.46 13.95
N THR A 513 -47.90 -35.98 14.02
CA THR A 513 -47.07 -35.94 15.24
C THR A 513 -46.73 -34.50 15.61
N LEU A 514 -46.31 -33.69 14.63
CA LEU A 514 -46.02 -32.27 14.85
C LEU A 514 -47.27 -31.46 15.22
N LYS A 515 -48.45 -31.80 14.69
CA LYS A 515 -49.73 -31.18 15.10
C LYS A 515 -50.11 -31.55 16.54
N ASN A 516 -49.93 -32.80 16.94
CA ASN A 516 -50.24 -33.26 18.31
C ASN A 516 -49.33 -32.65 19.37
N GLU A 517 -48.06 -32.41 19.04
CA GLU A 517 -47.10 -31.76 19.95
C GLU A 517 -47.20 -30.21 19.93
N GLY A 518 -48.18 -29.65 19.23
CA GLY A 518 -48.44 -28.20 19.23
C GLY A 518 -47.48 -27.38 18.36
N ASN A 519 -46.62 -28.03 17.57
CA ASN A 519 -45.67 -27.37 16.66
C ASN A 519 -46.34 -26.86 15.36
N ILE A 520 -47.58 -27.31 15.06
CA ILE A 520 -48.36 -26.85 13.92
C ILE A 520 -49.65 -26.18 14.43
N LEU A 521 -49.74 -24.87 14.21
CA LEU A 521 -50.92 -24.07 14.52
C LEU A 521 -51.87 -24.07 13.31
N ASP A 522 -53.11 -24.47 13.55
CA ASP A 522 -54.19 -24.36 12.57
C ASP A 522 -54.75 -22.94 12.63
N ILE A 523 -54.48 -22.14 11.60
CA ILE A 523 -54.92 -20.74 11.52
C ILE A 523 -56.30 -20.59 10.87
N THR A 524 -56.89 -21.68 10.37
CA THR A 524 -58.23 -21.70 9.77
C THR A 524 -59.34 -21.18 10.69
N PRO A 525 -59.28 -21.36 12.03
CA PRO A 525 -60.25 -20.73 12.96
C PRO A 525 -60.10 -19.20 13.08
N TYR A 526 -59.00 -18.63 12.58
CA TYR A 526 -58.68 -17.19 12.62
C TYR A 526 -58.78 -16.51 11.25
N LEU A 527 -59.16 -17.27 10.21
CA LEU A 527 -59.44 -16.82 8.85
C LEU A 527 -60.95 -16.93 8.59
#